data_AF-A0A9E5PVW8-F1
#
_entry.id   AF-A0A9E5PVW8-F1
#
_cell.length_a   1.000
_cell.length_b   1.000
_cell.length_c   1.000
_cell.angle_alpha   90.00
_cell.angle_beta   90.00
_cell.angle_gamma   90.00
#
_symmetry.space_group_name_H-M   'P 1'
#
loop_
_entity.id
_entity.type
_entity.pdbx_description
1 polymer ?
#
loop_
_entity_poly.entity_id
_entity_poly.type
_entity_poly.pdbx_seq_one_letter_code
_entity_poly.pdbx_strand_id
1 'polypeptide(L)'
;MSIRTIAATPAIALALLATSALVQAKLPAPPPPTPEAAAKADEAKARTAYNAKVEAYKLCKAMDKAAASYFKTTGAGKQPSPGAPACTDPGAFAYTPPKPLEAAGAHSPPETATKPPSSQTPAAAPTPKKP
;
A
#
# COMPACT_ATOMS: atom_id res chain seq x y z
N MET A 1 38.04 -13.25 23.86
CA MET A 1 37.00 -14.29 23.96
C MET A 1 35.62 -13.63 24.01
N SER A 2 35.08 -13.12 22.89
CA SER A 2 33.70 -12.56 22.82
C SER A 2 33.15 -12.37 21.40
N ILE A 3 33.83 -12.88 20.37
CA ILE A 3 33.39 -12.70 18.97
C ILE A 3 32.50 -13.87 18.52
N ARG A 4 32.48 -15.00 19.25
CA ARG A 4 31.65 -16.18 18.92
C ARG A 4 30.20 -16.09 19.41
N THR A 5 29.85 -15.16 20.30
CA THR A 5 28.50 -15.04 20.87
C THR A 5 27.55 -14.22 19.99
N ILE A 6 28.06 -13.39 19.08
CA ILE A 6 27.27 -12.47 18.24
C ILE A 6 26.65 -13.19 17.03
N ALA A 7 27.27 -14.26 16.53
CA ALA A 7 26.77 -15.00 15.37
C ALA A 7 25.54 -15.89 15.69
N ALA A 8 25.31 -16.21 16.97
CA ALA A 8 24.18 -17.05 17.38
C ALA A 8 22.86 -16.24 17.52
N THR A 9 22.92 -14.93 17.75
CA THR A 9 21.75 -14.08 18.01
C THR A 9 20.83 -13.86 16.79
N PRO A 10 21.32 -13.59 15.55
CA PRO A 10 20.43 -13.47 14.40
C PRO A 10 19.87 -14.84 13.95
N ALA A 11 20.61 -15.93 14.19
CA ALA A 11 20.16 -17.28 13.87
C ALA A 11 19.02 -17.74 14.78
N ILE A 12 19.05 -17.39 16.07
CA ILE A 12 17.96 -17.68 17.01
C ILE A 12 16.73 -16.84 16.67
N ALA A 13 16.88 -15.55 16.35
CA ALA A 13 15.75 -14.72 15.93
C ALA A 13 15.11 -15.23 14.63
N LEU A 14 15.92 -15.60 13.64
CA LEU A 14 15.42 -16.17 12.38
C LEU A 14 14.81 -17.57 12.57
N ALA A 15 15.32 -18.38 13.51
CA ALA A 15 14.75 -19.67 13.89
C ALA A 15 13.41 -19.53 14.66
N LEU A 16 13.25 -18.50 15.49
CA LEU A 16 11.97 -18.19 16.14
C LEU A 16 10.91 -17.69 15.13
N LEU A 17 11.31 -16.87 14.15
CA LEU A 17 10.40 -16.47 13.05
C LEU A 17 10.10 -17.62 12.08
N ALA A 18 11.05 -18.53 11.85
CA ALA A 18 10.84 -19.68 10.97
C ALA A 18 9.95 -20.77 11.62
N THR A 19 10.04 -20.97 12.93
CA THR A 19 9.20 -21.94 13.65
C THR A 19 7.75 -21.47 13.84
N SER A 20 7.50 -20.15 13.81
CA SER A 20 6.13 -19.59 13.87
C SER A 20 5.35 -19.75 12.55
N ALA A 21 6.03 -19.98 11.42
CA ALA A 21 5.37 -20.30 10.15
C ALA A 21 5.07 -21.80 9.96
N LEU A 22 5.72 -22.68 10.75
CA LEU A 22 5.61 -24.15 10.59
C LEU A 22 4.60 -24.81 11.54
N VAL A 23 4.03 -24.08 12.50
CA VAL A 23 2.77 -24.48 13.17
C VAL A 23 1.59 -24.16 12.24
N GLN A 24 1.56 -24.84 11.10
CA GLN A 24 0.31 -25.13 10.39
C GLN A 24 -0.20 -26.47 10.91
N ALA A 25 -0.45 -26.57 12.23
CA ALA A 25 -1.47 -27.51 12.66
C ALA A 25 -2.76 -27.13 11.92
N LYS A 26 -3.65 -28.08 11.66
CA LYS A 26 -5.00 -27.83 11.12
C LYS A 26 -5.85 -27.07 12.15
N LEU A 27 -5.35 -25.91 12.59
CA LEU A 27 -6.05 -24.93 13.37
C LEU A 27 -7.15 -24.37 12.47
N PRO A 28 -8.36 -24.20 13.01
CA PRO A 28 -9.40 -23.43 12.34
C PRO A 28 -8.77 -22.13 11.82
N ALA A 29 -9.06 -21.78 10.57
CA ALA A 29 -8.64 -20.50 10.02
C ALA A 29 -9.00 -19.41 11.03
N PRO A 30 -8.08 -18.48 11.34
CA PRO A 30 -8.42 -17.36 12.22
C PRO A 30 -9.69 -16.71 11.66
N PRO A 31 -10.67 -16.39 12.51
CA PRO A 31 -11.92 -15.82 12.06
C PRO A 31 -11.60 -14.58 11.20
N PRO A 32 -12.34 -14.36 10.10
CA PRO A 32 -12.14 -13.19 9.27
C PRO A 32 -12.19 -11.94 10.15
N PRO A 33 -11.31 -10.95 9.89
CA PRO A 33 -11.25 -9.75 10.72
C PRO A 33 -12.63 -9.12 10.78
N THR A 34 -13.05 -8.76 11.99
CA THR A 34 -14.30 -8.02 12.16
C THR A 34 -14.20 -6.70 11.37
N PRO A 35 -15.32 -6.17 10.86
CA PRO A 35 -15.32 -4.88 10.17
C PRO A 35 -14.67 -3.76 11.01
N GLU A 36 -14.80 -3.83 12.33
CA GLU A 36 -14.14 -2.92 13.27
C GLU A 36 -12.60 -3.06 13.26
N ALA A 37 -12.09 -4.29 13.27
CA ALA A 37 -10.65 -4.54 13.22
C ALA A 37 -10.02 -4.08 11.88
N ALA A 38 -10.75 -4.27 10.78
CA ALA A 38 -10.32 -3.76 9.46
C ALA A 38 -10.24 -2.23 9.46
N ALA A 39 -11.26 -1.53 9.98
CA ALA A 39 -11.27 -0.07 10.05
C ALA A 39 -10.12 0.50 10.91
N LYS A 40 -9.77 -0.16 12.02
CA LYS A 40 -8.62 0.23 12.86
C LYS A 40 -7.28 -0.01 12.17
N ALA A 41 -7.15 -1.10 11.42
CA ALA A 41 -5.95 -1.36 10.63
C ALA A 41 -5.74 -0.30 9.53
N ASP A 42 -6.81 0.16 8.89
CA ASP A 42 -6.72 1.19 7.85
C ASP A 42 -6.41 2.58 8.44
N GLU A 43 -6.95 2.92 9.62
CA GLU A 43 -6.53 4.13 10.34
C GLU A 43 -5.04 4.07 10.71
N ALA A 44 -4.54 2.92 11.19
CA ALA A 44 -3.14 2.74 11.53
C ALA A 44 -2.21 2.88 10.31
N LYS A 45 -2.62 2.36 9.14
CA LYS A 45 -1.91 2.58 7.88
C LYS A 45 -1.89 4.04 7.49
N ALA A 46 -3.03 4.74 7.58
CA ALA A 46 -3.11 6.16 7.30
C ALA A 46 -2.21 6.98 8.24
N ARG A 47 -2.20 6.66 9.54
CA ARG A 47 -1.31 7.29 10.53
C ARG A 47 0.16 7.06 10.20
N THR A 48 0.51 5.84 9.80
CA THR A 48 1.88 5.49 9.43
C THR A 48 2.34 6.28 8.20
N ALA A 49 1.50 6.37 7.17
CA ALA A 49 1.77 7.17 5.99
C ALA A 49 1.92 8.66 6.33
N TYR A 50 1.08 9.19 7.22
CA TYR A 50 1.19 10.57 7.69
C TYR A 50 2.49 10.81 8.48
N ASN A 51 2.84 9.93 9.40
CA ASN A 51 4.08 10.04 10.17
C ASN A 51 5.30 10.02 9.25
N ALA A 52 5.30 9.21 8.20
CA ALA A 52 6.38 9.24 7.20
C ALA A 52 6.53 10.62 6.54
N LYS A 53 5.42 11.33 6.27
CA LYS A 53 5.48 12.72 5.76
C LYS A 53 6.01 13.69 6.81
N VAL A 54 5.60 13.55 8.07
CA VAL A 54 6.10 14.37 9.19
C VAL A 54 7.61 14.18 9.38
N GLU A 55 8.10 12.95 9.34
CA GLU A 55 9.53 12.67 9.48
C GLU A 55 10.33 13.21 8.29
N ALA A 56 9.80 13.10 7.06
CA ALA A 56 10.41 13.75 5.90
C ALA A 56 10.48 15.28 6.04
N TYR A 57 9.43 15.92 6.56
CA TYR A 57 9.41 17.35 6.83
C TYR A 57 10.46 17.75 7.88
N LYS A 58 10.55 17.02 9.00
CA LYS A 58 11.56 17.28 10.04
C LYS A 58 12.98 17.09 9.52
N LEU A 59 13.21 16.05 8.73
CA LEU A 59 14.51 15.81 8.10
C LEU A 59 14.90 16.97 7.19
N CYS A 60 13.98 17.44 6.35
CA CYS A 60 14.21 18.61 5.50
C CYS A 60 14.59 19.85 6.34
N LYS A 61 13.84 20.14 7.40
CA LYS A 61 14.14 21.26 8.32
C LYS A 61 15.51 21.14 8.98
N ALA A 62 15.94 19.93 9.31
CA ALA A 62 17.26 19.68 9.87
C ALA A 62 18.38 19.96 8.84
N MET A 63 18.19 19.56 7.58
CA MET A 63 19.14 19.85 6.50
C MET A 63 19.25 21.35 6.23
N ASP A 64 18.13 22.08 6.22
CA ASP A 64 18.12 23.54 6.08
C ASP A 64 18.88 24.21 7.23
N LYS A 65 18.68 23.74 8.46
CA LYS A 65 19.40 24.28 9.62
C LYS A 65 20.90 24.01 9.55
N ALA A 66 21.30 22.83 9.09
CA ALA A 66 22.70 22.48 8.89
C ALA A 66 23.35 23.37 7.80
N ALA A 67 22.68 23.52 6.65
CA ALA A 67 23.14 24.39 5.57
C ALA A 67 23.25 25.85 6.04
N ALA A 68 22.24 26.36 6.73
CA ALA A 68 22.26 27.72 7.29
C ALA A 68 23.40 27.92 8.29
N SER A 69 23.73 26.90 9.09
CA SER A 69 24.85 26.98 10.04
C SER A 69 26.19 27.01 9.31
N TYR A 70 26.37 26.16 8.29
CA TYR A 70 27.57 26.15 7.46
C TYR A 70 27.80 27.48 6.73
N PHE A 71 26.77 28.07 6.11
CA PHE A 71 26.92 29.34 5.41
C PHE A 71 27.24 30.51 6.36
N LYS A 72 26.79 30.45 7.62
CA LYS A 72 27.14 31.44 8.64
C LYS A 72 28.61 31.34 9.09
N THR A 73 29.16 30.14 9.20
CA THR A 73 30.49 29.93 9.81
C THR A 73 31.62 29.80 8.80
N THR A 74 31.35 29.23 7.63
CA THR A 74 32.39 28.73 6.71
C THR A 74 32.13 29.14 5.27
N GLY A 75 30.86 29.25 4.88
CA GLY A 75 30.43 29.54 3.51
C GLY A 75 30.21 31.02 3.18
N ALA A 76 30.78 31.97 3.94
CA ALA A 76 30.59 33.40 3.68
C ALA A 76 30.96 33.75 2.22
N GLY A 77 30.01 34.31 1.46
CA GLY A 77 30.17 34.62 0.04
C GLY A 77 29.89 33.44 -0.93
N LYS A 78 29.40 32.30 -0.45
CA LYS A 78 28.84 31.23 -1.28
C LYS A 78 27.32 31.22 -1.13
N GLN A 79 26.60 31.22 -2.24
CA GLN A 79 25.14 31.16 -2.22
C GLN A 79 24.67 29.69 -2.23
N PRO A 80 23.54 29.38 -1.57
CA PRO A 80 22.87 28.10 -1.73
C PRO A 80 22.60 27.81 -3.21
N SER A 81 22.76 26.55 -3.63
CA SER A 81 22.40 26.15 -4.99
C SER A 81 20.93 26.49 -5.26
N PRO A 82 20.62 27.21 -6.35
CA PRO A 82 19.25 27.46 -6.75
C PRO A 82 18.51 26.14 -6.98
N GLY A 83 17.25 26.05 -6.56
CA GLY A 83 16.38 24.90 -6.84
C GLY A 83 16.29 23.85 -5.72
N ALA A 84 16.82 24.11 -4.53
CA ALA A 84 16.49 23.28 -3.37
C ALA A 84 14.98 23.37 -3.09
N PRO A 85 14.26 22.24 -3.05
CA PRO A 85 12.82 22.24 -2.78
C PRO A 85 12.58 22.70 -1.34
N ALA A 86 11.57 23.55 -1.15
CA ALA A 86 11.16 23.97 0.18
C ALA A 86 10.58 22.80 0.98
N CYS A 87 10.82 22.78 2.29
CA CYS A 87 10.21 21.79 3.18
C CYS A 87 8.68 21.96 3.19
N THR A 88 7.97 20.94 2.73
CA THR A 88 6.49 20.93 2.70
C THR A 88 5.95 20.41 4.02
N ASP A 89 5.16 21.24 4.70
CA ASP A 89 4.44 20.84 5.91
C ASP A 89 3.30 19.86 5.55
N PRO A 90 3.21 18.68 6.19
CA PRO A 90 2.17 17.71 5.92
C PRO A 90 0.76 18.14 6.36
N GLY A 91 0.62 19.26 7.08
CA GLY A 91 -0.64 19.72 7.64
C GLY A 91 -1.16 18.81 8.76
N ALA A 92 -2.40 19.01 9.19
CA ALA A 92 -3.02 18.15 10.20
C ALA A 92 -3.39 16.78 9.62
N PHE A 93 -3.26 15.72 10.43
CA PHE A 93 -3.73 14.40 10.04
C PHE A 93 -5.26 14.39 9.89
N ALA A 94 -5.74 14.13 8.67
CA ALA A 94 -7.15 13.93 8.36
C ALA A 94 -7.36 12.51 7.84
N TYR A 95 -8.22 11.75 8.52
CA TYR A 95 -8.66 10.43 8.09
C TYR A 95 -10.17 10.37 8.10
N THR A 96 -10.76 10.06 6.95
CA THR A 96 -12.20 9.77 6.84
C THR A 96 -12.33 8.26 6.63
N PRO A 97 -12.89 7.51 7.61
CA PRO A 97 -13.03 6.08 7.46
C PRO A 97 -13.96 5.76 6.27
N PRO A 98 -13.63 4.73 5.47
CA PRO A 98 -14.49 4.29 4.38
C PRO A 98 -15.85 3.84 4.95
N LYS A 99 -16.95 4.15 4.25
CA LYS A 99 -18.28 3.65 4.62
C LYS A 99 -18.30 2.11 4.51
N PRO A 100 -18.88 1.40 5.48
CA PRO A 100 -19.08 -0.05 5.38
C PRO A 100 -19.83 -0.42 4.09
N LEU A 101 -19.35 -1.46 3.41
CA LEU A 101 -19.88 -1.94 2.13
C LEU A 101 -21.31 -2.49 2.21
N GLU A 102 -21.90 -2.64 3.40
CA GLU A 102 -23.31 -3.04 3.61
C GLU A 102 -24.32 -2.06 2.99
N ALA A 103 -23.91 -0.84 2.64
CA ALA A 103 -24.76 0.12 1.92
C ALA A 103 -24.68 -0.01 0.38
N ALA A 104 -23.87 -0.92 -0.16
CA ALA A 104 -23.78 -1.18 -1.60
C ALA A 104 -24.83 -2.20 -2.11
N GLY A 105 -25.88 -2.46 -1.33
CA GLY A 105 -27.06 -3.22 -1.74
C GLY A 105 -27.99 -2.41 -2.64
N ALA A 106 -27.52 -2.00 -3.82
CA ALA A 106 -28.36 -1.52 -4.93
C ALA A 106 -27.55 -1.44 -6.24
N HIS A 107 -26.86 -2.52 -6.61
CA HIS A 107 -26.60 -2.76 -8.03
C HIS A 107 -27.65 -3.75 -8.53
N SER A 108 -28.38 -3.29 -9.55
CA SER A 108 -29.61 -3.78 -10.15
C SER A 108 -29.79 -5.30 -10.24
N PRO A 109 -31.04 -5.82 -10.25
CA PRO A 109 -31.27 -7.25 -10.46
C PRO A 109 -30.62 -7.72 -11.77
N PRO A 110 -30.14 -8.98 -11.84
CA PRO A 110 -29.59 -9.52 -13.07
C PRO A 110 -30.65 -9.43 -14.16
N GLU A 111 -30.33 -8.78 -15.29
CA GLU A 111 -31.18 -8.87 -16.47
C GLU A 111 -31.36 -10.35 -16.78
N THR A 112 -32.60 -10.81 -16.60
CA THR A 112 -33.00 -12.17 -16.93
C THR A 112 -32.81 -12.28 -18.44
N ALA A 113 -31.80 -13.03 -18.87
CA ALA A 113 -31.50 -13.28 -20.28
C ALA A 113 -32.72 -13.96 -20.93
N THR A 114 -33.62 -13.14 -21.46
CA THR A 114 -34.86 -13.57 -22.12
C THR A 114 -34.55 -13.75 -23.60
N LYS A 115 -33.72 -14.75 -23.95
CA LYS A 115 -33.70 -15.41 -25.28
C LYS A 115 -32.60 -16.49 -25.33
N PRO A 116 -32.93 -17.73 -25.74
CA PRO A 116 -31.91 -18.75 -26.02
C PRO A 116 -31.22 -18.44 -27.37
N PRO A 117 -29.89 -18.65 -27.50
CA PRO A 117 -29.22 -18.53 -28.80
C PRO A 117 -29.49 -19.79 -29.63
N SER A 118 -30.60 -19.81 -30.38
CA SER A 118 -30.75 -20.69 -31.54
C SER A 118 -30.49 -19.89 -32.80
N SER A 119 -29.22 -19.84 -33.23
CA SER A 119 -28.90 -19.62 -34.64
C SER A 119 -28.65 -20.99 -35.27
N GLN A 120 -29.71 -21.60 -35.79
CA GLN A 120 -29.58 -22.65 -36.79
C GLN A 120 -29.03 -22.00 -38.04
N THR A 121 -27.82 -22.37 -38.45
CA THR A 121 -27.25 -22.05 -39.76
C THR A 121 -27.97 -22.90 -40.82
N PRO A 122 -28.65 -22.31 -41.82
CA PRO A 122 -29.13 -23.09 -42.96
C PRO A 122 -27.98 -23.44 -43.91
N ALA A 123 -28.02 -24.68 -44.40
CA ALA A 123 -27.07 -25.27 -45.32
C ALA A 123 -27.03 -24.57 -46.70
N ALA A 124 -25.86 -24.63 -47.33
CA ALA A 124 -25.53 -24.05 -48.62
C ALA A 124 -26.49 -24.43 -49.76
N ALA A 125 -26.75 -23.48 -50.66
CA ALA A 125 -27.37 -23.72 -51.96
C ALA A 125 -26.42 -23.25 -53.10
N PRO A 126 -26.38 -23.96 -54.25
CA PRO A 126 -25.33 -23.85 -55.27
C PRO A 126 -25.50 -22.64 -56.21
N THR A 127 -24.39 -22.02 -56.60
CA THR A 127 -24.33 -20.92 -57.58
C THR A 127 -24.39 -21.43 -59.02
N PRO A 128 -25.22 -20.85 -59.91
CA PRO A 128 -25.23 -21.18 -61.32
C PRO A 128 -24.10 -20.47 -62.12
N LYS A 129 -23.75 -21.13 -63.22
CA LYS A 129 -22.69 -20.89 -64.21
C LYS A 129 -22.93 -19.60 -65.03
N LYS A 130 -21.86 -18.92 -65.43
CA LYS A 130 -21.86 -17.84 -66.45
C LYS A 130 -20.75 -18.09 -67.49
N PRO A 131 -20.86 -17.51 -68.69
CA PRO A 131 -20.72 -18.17 -70.00
C PRO A 131 -19.28 -18.57 -70.35
#